data_AF-A0A2G5CZ94-F1
#
_entry.id   AF-A0A2G5CZ94-F1
#
_cell.length_a   1.000
_cell.length_b   1.000
_cell.length_c   1.000
_cell.angle_alpha   90.00
_cell.angle_beta   90.00
_cell.angle_gamma   90.00
#
_symmetry.space_group_name_H-M   'P 1'
#
loop_
_entity.id
_entity.type
_entity.pdbx_description
1 polymer ?
#
loop_
_entity_poly.entity_id
_entity_poly.type
_entity_poly.pdbx_seq_one_letter_code
_entity_poly.pdbx_strand_id
1 'polypeptide(L)'
;MDLTPFKLDIDDLINEFTESNSTTLADMKRIWLSRKFTFIYEARPTTNLAFFMQSLFAHSIHYMLSTTSFSQRLAGLYCLYCLYETQPFKPPFKIYLSLGKL
;
A
#
# COMPACT_ATOMS: atom_id res chain seq x y z
N MET A 1 11.74 14.64 -1.81
CA MET A 1 10.27 14.58 -1.87
C MET A 1 9.80 14.18 -0.49
N ASP A 2 8.90 14.95 0.11
CA ASP A 2 8.27 14.52 1.35
C ASP A 2 7.26 13.41 1.04
N LEU A 3 7.46 12.25 1.65
CA LEU A 3 6.62 11.06 1.47
C LEU A 3 5.59 10.90 2.59
N THR A 4 5.64 11.76 3.60
CA THR A 4 4.77 11.70 4.78
C THR A 4 3.28 11.68 4.41
N PRO A 5 2.78 12.52 3.48
CA PRO A 5 1.36 12.49 3.10
C PRO A 5 0.91 11.13 2.55
N PHE A 6 1.72 10.52 1.68
CA PHE A 6 1.40 9.21 1.09
C PHE A 6 1.39 8.08 2.11
N LYS A 7 2.25 8.16 3.13
CA LYS A 7 2.27 7.20 4.23
C LYS A 7 1.02 7.33 5.09
N LEU A 8 0.61 8.57 5.40
CA LEU A 8 -0.64 8.84 6.12
C LEU A 8 -1.87 8.34 5.36
N ASP A 9 -1.90 8.55 4.04
CA ASP A 9 -2.99 8.02 3.20
C ASP A 9 -3.07 6.48 3.30
N ILE A 10 -1.92 5.78 3.27
CA ILE A 10 -1.86 4.33 3.46
C ILE A 10 -2.28 3.93 4.88
N ASP A 11 -1.84 4.68 5.90
CA ASP A 11 -2.18 4.42 7.30
C ASP A 11 -3.71 4.50 7.49
N ASP A 12 -4.33 5.55 6.98
CA ASP A 12 -5.78 5.76 7.05
C ASP A 12 -6.55 4.66 6.31
N LEU A 13 -6.07 4.25 5.13
CA LEU A 13 -6.67 3.16 4.36
C LEU A 13 -6.61 1.83 5.12
N ILE A 14 -5.46 1.53 5.74
CA ILE A 14 -5.24 0.32 6.54
C ILE A 14 -6.09 0.34 7.80
N ASN A 15 -6.18 1.48 8.49
CA ASN A 15 -6.98 1.64 9.69
C ASN A 15 -8.47 1.42 9.39
N GLU A 16 -9.01 2.01 8.32
CA GLU A 16 -10.42 1.81 7.93
C GLU A 16 -10.72 0.33 7.61
N PHE A 17 -9.82 -0.35 6.88
CA PHE A 17 -9.99 -1.78 6.65
C PHE A 17 -9.95 -2.57 7.96
N THR A 18 -9.02 -2.23 8.86
CA THR A 18 -8.87 -2.91 10.16
C THR A 18 -10.11 -2.75 11.02
N GLU A 19 -10.72 -1.56 11.04
CA GLU A 19 -11.96 -1.24 11.76
C GLU A 19 -13.19 -1.93 11.17
N SER A 20 -13.18 -2.25 9.87
CA SER A 20 -14.29 -2.97 9.23
C SER A 20 -14.50 -4.40 9.75
N ASN A 21 -13.54 -4.94 10.51
CA ASN A 21 -13.49 -6.34 10.97
C ASN A 21 -13.60 -7.37 9.82
N SER A 22 -13.32 -6.96 8.58
CA SER A 22 -13.29 -7.84 7.43
C SER A 22 -11.92 -8.53 7.29
N THR A 23 -11.93 -9.67 6.62
CA THR A 23 -10.73 -10.41 6.22
C THR A 23 -10.69 -10.65 4.70
N THR A 24 -11.54 -9.97 3.92
CA THR A 24 -11.66 -10.24 2.48
C THR A 24 -10.96 -9.17 1.64
N LEU A 25 -10.29 -9.61 0.57
CA LEU A 25 -9.74 -8.69 -0.43
C LEU A 25 -10.83 -7.86 -1.12
N ALA A 26 -12.05 -8.41 -1.26
CA ALA A 26 -13.17 -7.70 -1.86
C ALA A 26 -13.54 -6.44 -1.06
N ASP A 27 -13.55 -6.53 0.27
CA ASP A 27 -13.80 -5.39 1.14
C ASP A 27 -12.68 -4.36 1.07
N MET A 28 -11.41 -4.80 1.04
CA MET A 28 -10.29 -3.88 0.82
C MET A 28 -10.42 -3.14 -0.51
N LYS A 29 -10.76 -3.85 -1.60
CA LYS A 29 -10.98 -3.21 -2.91
C LYS A 29 -12.14 -2.21 -2.87
N ARG A 30 -13.19 -2.49 -2.11
CA ARG A 30 -14.30 -1.54 -1.91
C ARG A 30 -13.83 -0.27 -1.22
N ILE A 31 -13.04 -0.37 -0.15
CA ILE A 31 -12.46 0.77 0.57
C ILE A 31 -11.46 1.53 -0.33
N TRP A 32 -10.61 0.81 -1.06
CA TRP A 32 -9.68 1.39 -2.03
C TRP A 32 -10.40 2.28 -3.05
N LEU A 33 -11.50 1.79 -3.61
CA LEU A 33 -12.30 2.53 -4.59
C LEU A 33 -13.06 3.69 -3.95
N SER A 34 -13.63 3.52 -2.74
CA SER A 34 -14.35 4.60 -2.05
C SER A 34 -13.44 5.79 -1.73
N ARG A 35 -12.18 5.52 -1.37
CA ARG A 35 -11.14 6.54 -1.15
C ARG A 35 -10.52 7.09 -2.43
N LYS A 36 -10.92 6.59 -3.60
CA LYS A 36 -10.29 6.95 -4.90
C LYS A 36 -8.77 6.74 -4.85
N PHE A 37 -8.30 5.70 -4.16
CA PHE A 37 -6.89 5.55 -3.83
C PHE A 37 -6.00 5.30 -5.05
N THR A 38 -6.56 4.83 -6.17
CA THR A 38 -5.84 4.70 -7.45
C THR A 38 -5.19 6.02 -7.91
N PHE A 39 -5.73 7.18 -7.50
CA PHE A 39 -5.16 8.48 -7.85
C PHE A 39 -3.87 8.82 -7.08
N ILE A 40 -3.41 7.96 -6.15
CA ILE A 40 -2.13 8.12 -5.46
C ILE A 40 -0.95 8.32 -6.44
N TYR A 41 -1.04 7.73 -7.64
CA TYR A 41 -0.01 7.84 -8.68
C TYR A 41 -0.05 9.14 -9.48
N GLU A 42 -1.14 9.91 -9.43
CA GLU A 42 -1.23 11.20 -10.13
C GLU A 42 -0.37 12.27 -9.44
N ALA A 43 -0.10 12.10 -8.14
CA ALA A 43 0.82 12.94 -7.38
C ALA A 43 2.29 12.45 -7.45
N ARG A 44 2.62 11.50 -8.34
CA ARG A 44 3.98 10.97 -8.48
C ARG A 44 4.99 12.07 -8.86
N PRO A 45 6.24 11.98 -8.39
CA PRO A 45 7.25 12.95 -8.79
C PRO A 45 7.74 12.69 -10.22
N THR A 46 8.22 13.74 -10.88
CA THR A 46 8.87 13.65 -12.20
C THR A 46 10.28 13.08 -12.13
N THR A 47 10.95 13.22 -10.99
CA THR A 47 12.26 12.62 -10.68
C THR A 47 12.14 11.63 -9.53
N ASN A 48 13.09 10.69 -9.40
CA ASN A 48 13.08 9.71 -8.29
C ASN A 48 11.82 8.84 -8.21
N LEU A 49 11.19 8.53 -9.35
CA LEU A 49 9.98 7.71 -9.40
C LEU A 49 10.17 6.33 -8.75
N ALA A 50 11.32 5.69 -8.97
CA ALA A 50 11.62 4.40 -8.35
C ALA A 50 11.62 4.50 -6.81
N PHE A 51 12.21 5.55 -6.26
CA PHE A 51 12.22 5.80 -4.81
C PHE A 51 10.80 6.01 -4.28
N PHE A 52 9.97 6.78 -4.99
CA PHE A 52 8.55 6.96 -4.66
C PHE A 52 7.81 5.61 -4.63
N MET A 53 7.89 4.84 -5.72
CA MET A 53 7.20 3.55 -5.82
C MET A 53 7.64 2.56 -4.75
N GLN A 54 8.95 2.40 -4.56
CA GLN A 54 9.49 1.51 -3.53
C GLN A 54 9.12 1.98 -2.13
N SER A 55 8.94 3.28 -1.90
CA SER A 55 8.51 3.78 -0.59
C SER A 55 7.06 3.42 -0.27
N LEU A 56 6.15 3.48 -1.24
CA LEU A 56 4.76 3.03 -1.05
C LEU A 56 4.70 1.52 -0.75
N PHE A 57 5.44 0.74 -1.51
CA PHE A 57 5.54 -0.71 -1.30
C PHE A 57 6.15 -1.04 0.06
N ALA A 58 7.27 -0.42 0.41
CA ALA A 58 7.94 -0.66 1.69
C ALA A 58 7.05 -0.32 2.89
N HIS A 59 6.25 0.74 2.80
CA HIS A 59 5.30 1.11 3.86
C HIS A 59 4.20 0.06 4.04
N SER A 60 3.66 -0.47 2.93
CA SER A 60 2.68 -1.57 2.98
C SER A 60 3.28 -2.88 3.49
N ILE A 61 4.53 -3.17 3.10
CA ILE A 61 5.30 -4.34 3.57
C ILE A 61 5.55 -4.25 5.08
N HIS A 62 5.83 -3.06 5.61
CA HIS A 62 6.02 -2.85 7.04
C HIS A 62 4.79 -3.31 7.83
N TYR A 63 3.58 -2.93 7.41
CA TYR A 63 2.35 -3.44 8.02
C TYR A 63 2.20 -4.96 7.89
N MET A 64 2.45 -5.51 6.70
CA MET A 64 2.35 -6.95 6.42
C MET A 64 3.27 -7.79 7.35
N LEU A 65 4.49 -7.32 7.58
CA LEU A 65 5.51 -8.00 8.39
C LEU A 65 5.49 -7.63 9.87
N SER A 66 4.69 -6.64 10.27
CA SER A 66 4.60 -6.20 11.66
C SER A 66 4.06 -7.29 12.59
N THR A 67 4.32 -7.16 13.89
CA THR A 67 3.75 -8.00 14.96
C THR A 67 2.36 -7.54 15.41
N THR A 68 1.70 -6.70 14.62
CA THR A 68 0.37 -6.16 14.91
C THR A 68 -0.74 -7.20 14.70
N SER A 69 -2.00 -6.77 14.83
CA SER A 69 -3.16 -7.63 14.66
C SER A 69 -3.16 -8.34 13.29
N PHE A 70 -3.79 -9.52 13.24
CA PHE A 70 -3.94 -10.26 11.98
C PHE A 70 -4.61 -9.42 10.89
N SER A 71 -5.67 -8.67 11.25
CA SER A 71 -6.40 -7.80 10.32
C SER A 71 -5.49 -6.72 9.72
N GLN A 72 -4.66 -6.07 10.54
CA GLN A 72 -3.75 -5.02 10.09
C GLN A 72 -2.62 -5.55 9.20
N ARG A 73 -2.08 -6.74 9.50
CA ARG A 73 -1.12 -7.41 8.62
C ARG A 73 -1.74 -7.78 7.28
N LEU A 74 -2.98 -8.24 7.29
CA LEU A 74 -3.74 -8.57 6.09
C LEU A 74 -4.04 -7.32 5.26
N ALA A 75 -4.39 -6.21 5.91
CA ALA A 75 -4.57 -4.91 5.27
C ALA A 75 -3.29 -4.45 4.55
N GLY A 76 -2.12 -4.61 5.19
CA GLY A 76 -0.82 -4.33 4.56
C GLY A 76 -0.57 -5.15 3.30
N LEU A 77 -0.87 -6.46 3.34
CA LEU A 77 -0.77 -7.34 2.17
C LEU A 77 -1.72 -6.91 1.05
N TYR A 78 -2.97 -6.61 1.36
CA TYR A 78 -3.94 -6.20 0.35
C TYR A 78 -3.65 -4.81 -0.23
N CYS A 79 -3.17 -3.88 0.60
CA CYS A 79 -2.68 -2.57 0.14
C CYS A 79 -1.53 -2.74 -0.85
N LEU A 80 -0.53 -3.58 -0.52
CA LEU A 80 0.58 -3.89 -1.40
C LEU A 80 0.11 -4.47 -2.75
N TYR A 81 -0.83 -5.42 -2.71
CA TYR A 81 -1.44 -6.01 -3.91
C TYR A 81 -2.15 -4.94 -4.76
N CYS A 82 -3.00 -4.11 -4.16
CA CYS A 82 -3.73 -3.06 -4.89
C CYS A 82 -2.78 -2.00 -5.48
N LEU A 83 -1.74 -1.60 -4.75
CA LEU A 83 -0.69 -0.71 -5.29
C LEU A 83 -0.03 -1.34 -6.53
N TYR A 84 0.32 -2.63 -6.48
CA TYR A 84 0.94 -3.29 -7.63
C TYR A 84 0.01 -3.37 -8.84
N GLU A 85 -1.26 -3.73 -8.64
CA GLU A 85 -2.23 -3.91 -9.72
C GLU A 85 -2.68 -2.60 -10.38
N THR A 86 -2.72 -1.50 -9.62
CA THR A 86 -3.28 -0.22 -10.09
C THR A 86 -2.22 0.76 -10.61
N GLN A 87 -0.94 0.39 -10.55
CA GLN A 87 0.13 1.25 -11.02
C GLN A 87 0.02 1.53 -12.54
N PRO A 88 0.31 2.76 -12.99
CA PRO A 88 0.15 3.16 -14.40
C PRO A 88 1.33 2.74 -15.30
N PHE A 89 2.26 1.91 -14.82
CA PHE A 89 3.52 1.64 -15.49
C PHE A 89 3.49 0.35 -16.32
N LYS A 90 4.08 0.41 -17.52
CA LYS A 90 4.28 -0.72 -18.42
C LYS A 90 5.75 -0.71 -18.88
N PRO A 91 6.61 -1.65 -18.41
CA PRO A 91 6.30 -2.74 -17.48
C PRO A 91 6.02 -2.26 -16.03
N PRO A 92 5.32 -3.05 -15.21
CA PRO A 92 5.10 -2.75 -13.81
C PRO A 92 6.42 -2.65 -13.01
N PHE A 93 6.50 -1.73 -12.05
CA PHE A 93 7.51 -1.73 -11.01
C PHE A 93 7.39 -3.00 -10.17
N LYS A 94 8.52 -3.67 -9.98
CA LYS A 94 8.62 -4.89 -9.20
C LYS A 94 8.58 -4.58 -7.70
N ILE A 95 7.92 -5.47 -6.97
CA ILE A 95 8.01 -5.53 -5.51
C ILE A 95 9.27 -6.33 -5.16
N TYR A 96 10.13 -5.77 -4.33
CA TYR A 96 11.29 -6.47 -3.78
C TYR A 96 11.00 -6.85 -2.32
N LEU A 97 11.08 -8.15 -2.03
CA LEU A 97 10.92 -8.70 -0.69
C LEU A 97 12.19 -9.46 -0.33
N SER A 98 12.79 -9.13 0.82
CA SER A 98 13.87 -9.93 1.40
C SER A 98 13.26 -10.90 2.40
N LEU A 99 13.62 -12.18 2.29
CA LEU A 99 13.23 -13.24 3.23
C LEU A 99 14.20 -13.36 4.42
N GLY A 100 15.22 -12.49 4.50
CA GLY A 100 16.20 -12.46 5.59
C GLY A 100 15.66 -11.81 6.87
N LYS A 101 16.36 -12.03 8.00
CA LYS A 101 16.00 -11.38 9.28
C LYS A 101 16.19 -9.87 9.20
N LEU A 102 15.11 -9.13 9.40
CA LEU A 102 15.10 -7.72 9.82
C LEU A 102 15.68 -7.60 11.23
#